data_AF-A0A9E5Q6Y4-F1
#
_entry.id   AF-A0A9E5Q6Y4-F1
#
_cell.length_a   1.000
_cell.length_b   1.000
_cell.length_c   1.000
_cell.angle_alpha   90.00
_cell.angle_beta   90.00
_cell.angle_gamma   90.00
#
_symmetry.space_group_name_H-M   'P 1'
#
loop_
_entity.id
_entity.type
_entity.pdbx_description
1 polymer ?
#
loop_
_entity_poly.entity_id
_entity_poly.type
_entity_poly.pdbx_seq_one_letter_code
_entity_poly.pdbx_strand_id
1 'polypeptide(L)' 'VYHVYEKTNGKRYFSMLSPAEWGGTAPHRYIGSYQMEADMSWKTVE' A
#
# COMPACT_ATOMS: atom_id res chain seq x y z
N VAL A 1 8.87 1.10 3.00
CA VAL A 1 7.91 0.69 1.96
C VAL A 1 6.55 1.22 2.34
N TYR A 2 5.79 1.72 1.37
CA TYR A 2 4.44 2.23 1.55
C TYR A 2 3.47 1.27 0.86
N HIS A 3 2.43 0.86 1.58
CA HIS A 3 1.43 -0.07 1.09
C HIS A 3 0.20 0.71 0.65
N VAL A 4 -0.26 0.52 -0.58
CA VAL A 4 -1.43 1.22 -1.10
C VAL A 4 -2.65 0.33 -1.02
N TYR A 5 -3.74 0.89 -0.50
CA TYR A 5 -5.03 0.23 -0.39
C TYR A 5 -6.12 1.07 -1.04
N GLU A 6 -7.14 0.40 -1.57
CA GLU A 6 -8.30 1.03 -2.21
C GLU A 6 -9.58 0.76 -1.39
N LYS A 7 -10.21 1.84 -0.96
CA LYS A 7 -11.51 1.80 -0.27
C LYS A 7 -12.61 1.37 -1.24
N THR A 8 -13.75 0.94 -0.70
CA THR A 8 -14.94 0.58 -1.49
C THR A 8 -15.45 1.72 -2.40
N ASN A 9 -15.16 2.97 -2.06
CA ASN A 9 -15.48 4.16 -2.86
C ASN A 9 -14.40 4.51 -3.91
N GLY A 10 -13.48 3.60 -4.24
CA GLY A 10 -12.40 3.79 -5.22
C GLY A 10 -11.26 4.74 -4.80
N LYS A 11 -11.34 5.34 -3.61
CA LYS A 11 -10.27 6.19 -3.07
C LYS A 11 -9.10 5.34 -2.59
N ARG A 12 -7.90 5.72 -3.01
CA ARG A 12 -6.64 5.07 -2.62
C ARG A 12 -5.97 5.83 -1.50
N TYR A 13 -5.30 5.11 -0.61
CA TYR A 13 -4.53 5.70 0.49
C TYR A 13 -3.30 4.86 0.81
N PHE A 14 -2.30 5.50 1.41
CA PHE A 14 -1.09 4.84 1.89
C PHE A 14 -1.27 4.34 3.31
N SER A 15 -0.68 3.18 3.59
CA SER A 15 -0.50 2.64 4.92
C SER A 15 0.95 2.21 5.12
N MET A 16 1.39 2.26 6.37
CA MET A 16 2.68 1.71 6.79
C MET A 16 2.60 0.21 7.08
N LEU A 17 1.39 -0.37 7.14
CA LEU A 17 1.17 -1.79 7.43
C LEU A 17 0.96 -2.58 6.14
N SER A 18 1.72 -3.66 5.99
CA SER A 18 1.56 -4.64 4.92
C SER A 18 0.31 -5.52 5.11
N PRO A 19 -0.20 -6.18 4.06
CA PRO A 19 -1.37 -7.06 4.16
C PRO A 19 -1.22 -8.17 5.21
N ALA A 20 0.00 -8.66 5.41
CA ALA A 20 0.33 -9.66 6.42
C ALA A 20 0.25 -9.09 7.85
N GLU A 21 0.71 -7.85 8.06
CA GLU A 21 0.67 -7.17 9.37
C GLU A 21 -0.74 -6.82 9.84
N TRP A 22 -1.70 -6.73 8.92
CA TRP A 22 -3.12 -6.63 9.26
C TRP A 22 -3.70 -7.92 9.88
N GLY A 23 -2.92 -8.98 10.04
CA GLY A 23 -3.38 -10.24 10.63
C GLY A 23 -4.35 -11.00 9.72
N GLY A 24 -4.17 -10.88 8.40
CA GLY A 24 -4.95 -11.60 7.40
C GLY A 24 -6.27 -10.95 6.98
N THR A 25 -6.71 -9.88 7.67
CA THR A 25 -7.92 -9.13 7.29
C THR A 25 -7.61 -7.65 7.15
N ALA A 26 -6.97 -7.29 6.03
CA ALA A 26 -6.81 -5.88 5.69
C ALA A 26 -8.19 -5.23 5.48
N PRO A 27 -8.43 -4.02 6.01
CA PRO A 27 -9.75 -3.38 5.96
C PRO A 27 -10.21 -3.03 4.54
N HIS A 28 -9.27 -2.96 3.59
CA HIS A 28 -9.50 -2.51 2.22
C HIS A 28 -8.65 -3.35 1.24
N ARG A 29 -9.00 -3.28 -0.05
CA ARG A 29 -8.30 -4.04 -1.11
C ARG A 29 -6.85 -3.57 -1.20
N TYR A 30 -5.92 -4.51 -1.13
CA TYR A 30 -4.50 -4.24 -1.38
C TYR A 30 -4.25 -4.01 -2.87
N ILE A 31 -3.51 -2.95 -3.19
CA ILE A 31 -3.16 -2.56 -4.57
C ILE A 31 -1.70 -2.88 -4.88
N GLY A 32 -0.80 -2.70 -3.91
CA GLY A 32 0.62 -2.99 -4.08
C GLY A 32 1.50 -2.22 -3.10
N SER A 33 2.79 -2.50 -3.16
CA SER A 33 3.81 -1.84 -2.33
C SER A 33 4.74 -0.98 -3.16
N TYR A 34 5.04 0.21 -2.65
CA TYR A 34 5.88 1.18 -3.33
C TYR A 34 6.95 1.72 -2.39
N GLN A 35 8.15 1.96 -2.92
CA GLN A 35 9.24 2.62 -2.22
C GLN A 35 9.57 3.93 -2.91
N MET A 36 9.73 4.99 -2.11
CA MET A 36 10.21 6.27 -2.61
C MET A 36 11.73 6.23 -2.71
N GLU A 37 12.25 6.47 -3.90
CA GLU A 37 13.69 6.54 -4.18
C GLU A 37 14.22 7.96 -3.91
N ALA A 38 15.55 8.11 -3.89
CA ALA A 38 16.20 9.39 -3.56
C ALA A 38 15.89 10.51 -4.58
N ASP A 39 15.52 10.14 -5.81
CA ASP A 39 15.08 11.05 -6.87
C ASP A 39 13.58 11.38 -6.80
N MET A 40 12.89 11.00 -5.72
CA MET A 40 11.44 11.15 -5.52
C MET A 40 10.56 10.29 -6.45
N SER A 41 11.14 9.38 -7.22
CA SER A 41 10.38 8.38 -7.98
C SER A 41 9.85 7.27 -7.08
N TRP A 42 8.74 6.66 -7.51
CA TRP A 42 8.13 5.53 -6.83
C TRP A 42 8.44 4.24 -7.56
N LYS A 43 9.09 3.31 -6.86
CA LYS A 43 9.39 1.98 -7.37
C LYS A 43 8.42 0.97 -6.80
N THR A 44 7.84 0.13 -7.64
CA THR A 44 7.05 -1.03 -7.22
C THR A 44 7.95 -2.06 -6.55
N VAL A 45 7.52 -2.54 -5.38
CA VAL A 45 8.26 -3.50 -4.57
C VAL A 45 7.56 -4.85 -4.53
N GLU A 46 6.22 -4.84 -4.53
CA GLU A 46 5.33 -6.02 -4.52
C GLU A 46 4.03 -5.72 -5.25
#